data_AF-A0A132ELX4-F1
#
_entry.id   AF-A0A132ELX4-F1
#
_cell.length_a   1.000
_cell.length_b   1.000
_cell.length_c   1.000
_cell.angle_alpha   90.00
_cell.angle_beta   90.00
_cell.angle_gamma   90.00
#
_symmetry.space_group_name_H-M   'P 1'
#
loop_
_entity.id
_entity.type
_entity.pdbx_description
1 polymer ?
#
loop_
_entity_poly.entity_id
_entity_poly.type
_entity_poly.pdbx_seq_one_letter_code
_entity_poly.pdbx_strand_id
1 'polypeptide(L)'
;MGHEEFMSQEEVDALLKGVTGETDAVDEERDTSGVRPYNIATQERIVRGRMPGLEIINDRFARLLRIGIFNFMRRTAEISVSQVKVLKYSEFTRNLPIPTNLNLVHVKPLRGTSLFVFDPNLVFFVVDNLFGGDGRFHTRVEGRDFTATEQRIIGRLLNLVFEHYTTAWKSVRPLQFEFVRSEMHTQFANVATPNEIVIVTQFSIEFGPTGGTLHICMPYSMIEPIRDVLSSPIQGEALEVDRRWVRVLSQQVQAAEVELSADLAEIPTTFEKILNLRAGDVLPLEIADTITAKVDGVPVMECGYGIFNGQYALRVQKMISASDTMKEGGYE
;
A
#
# COMPACT_ATOMS: atom_id res chain seq x y z
N MET A 1 -37.38 63.47 -8.40
CA MET A 1 -35.96 63.05 -8.51
C MET A 1 -35.88 61.69 -7.86
N GLY A 2 -35.74 60.65 -8.69
CA GLY A 2 -35.57 59.28 -8.25
C GLY A 2 -34.11 59.00 -7.93
N HIS A 3 -33.89 58.06 -7.02
CA HIS A 3 -32.67 57.29 -6.89
C HIS A 3 -33.13 55.85 -6.61
N GLU A 4 -33.17 55.04 -7.66
CA GLU A 4 -33.07 53.58 -7.54
C GLU A 4 -31.62 53.29 -7.11
N GLU A 5 -31.44 52.81 -5.88
CA GLU A 5 -30.18 52.21 -5.46
C GLU A 5 -30.07 50.83 -6.15
N PHE A 6 -29.48 50.83 -7.34
CA PHE A 6 -28.94 49.62 -7.95
C PHE A 6 -27.84 49.10 -7.03
N MET A 7 -28.09 47.97 -6.35
CA MET A 7 -27.04 47.25 -5.62
C MET A 7 -25.92 46.90 -6.60
N SER A 8 -24.67 47.07 -6.16
CA SER A 8 -23.53 46.76 -7.02
C SER A 8 -23.46 45.25 -7.26
N GLN A 9 -22.90 44.87 -8.41
CA GLN A 9 -22.77 43.45 -8.79
C GLN A 9 -21.97 42.64 -7.74
N GLU A 10 -21.09 43.30 -6.97
CA GLU A 10 -20.31 42.69 -5.89
C GLU A 10 -21.14 42.35 -4.64
N GLU A 11 -22.16 43.14 -4.32
CA GLU A 11 -23.08 42.83 -3.20
C GLU A 11 -24.03 41.68 -3.54
N VAL A 12 -24.44 41.58 -4.82
CA VAL A 12 -25.23 40.46 -5.33
C VAL A 12 -24.42 39.15 -5.25
N ASP A 13 -23.15 39.17 -5.64
CA ASP A 13 -22.26 38.00 -5.56
C ASP A 13 -21.94 37.60 -4.11
N ALA A 14 -21.82 38.56 -3.19
CA ALA A 14 -21.61 38.27 -1.77
C ALA A 14 -22.83 37.58 -1.12
N LEU A 15 -24.05 37.98 -1.52
CA LEU A 15 -25.28 37.34 -1.06
C LEU A 15 -25.48 35.95 -1.71
N LEU A 16 -25.09 35.77 -2.97
CA LEU A 16 -25.13 34.47 -3.65
C LEU A 16 -24.15 33.46 -3.03
N LYS A 17 -22.94 33.90 -2.64
CA LYS A 17 -21.95 33.06 -1.93
C LYS A 17 -22.45 32.57 -0.56
N GLY A 18 -23.27 33.35 0.13
CA GLY A 18 -23.87 32.94 1.41
C GLY A 18 -24.95 31.87 1.29
N VAL A 19 -25.60 31.75 0.12
CA VAL A 19 -26.72 30.81 -0.13
C VAL A 19 -26.25 29.53 -0.82
N THR A 20 -25.17 29.56 -1.59
CA THR A 20 -24.65 28.37 -2.30
C THR A 20 -23.66 27.53 -1.50
N GLY A 21 -23.20 28.01 -0.34
CA GLY A 21 -22.31 27.24 0.55
C GLY A 21 -20.91 26.97 -0.01
N GLU A 22 -20.52 27.64 -1.09
CA GLU A 22 -19.16 27.59 -1.63
C GLU A 22 -18.30 28.67 -0.98
N THR A 23 -17.69 28.33 0.16
CA THR A 23 -16.52 29.07 0.64
C THR A 23 -15.32 28.66 -0.21
N ASP A 24 -14.79 29.59 -1.00
CA ASP A 24 -13.44 29.50 -1.54
C ASP A 24 -12.48 29.27 -0.38
N ALA A 25 -12.01 28.03 -0.25
CA ALA A 25 -10.93 27.68 0.65
C ALA A 25 -9.64 28.25 0.04
N VAL A 26 -9.36 29.51 0.35
CA VAL A 26 -8.00 30.03 0.29
C VAL A 26 -7.20 29.17 1.27
N ASP A 27 -6.18 28.46 0.77
CA ASP A 27 -5.21 27.72 1.57
C ASP A 27 -4.44 28.73 2.43
N GLU A 28 -5.03 29.14 3.55
CA GLU A 28 -4.28 29.71 4.65
C GLU A 28 -3.45 28.57 5.24
N GLU A 29 -2.13 28.72 5.23
CA GLU A 29 -1.21 27.95 6.04
C GLU A 29 -1.62 28.10 7.51
N ARG A 30 -2.52 27.22 7.96
CA ARG A 30 -3.02 27.22 9.33
C ARG A 30 -1.88 26.79 10.25
N ASP A 31 -1.40 27.74 11.02
CA ASP A 31 -0.46 27.56 12.13
C ASP A 31 -0.81 26.29 12.93
N THR A 32 0.17 25.38 13.01
CA THR A 32 0.04 24.08 13.67
C THR A 32 0.30 24.15 15.18
N SER A 33 0.53 25.35 15.73
CA SER A 33 0.93 25.53 17.12
C SER A 33 -0.22 25.52 18.16
N GLY A 34 -1.49 25.49 17.72
CA GLY A 34 -2.65 25.54 18.63
C GLY A 34 -3.14 24.18 19.12
N VAL A 35 -3.26 24.02 20.45
CA VAL A 35 -3.95 22.88 21.09
C VAL A 35 -5.43 22.88 20.66
N ARG A 36 -5.86 21.81 19.97
CA ARG A 36 -7.25 21.64 19.54
C ARG A 36 -8.00 20.68 20.47
N PRO A 37 -9.26 20.97 20.84
CA PRO A 37 -10.07 20.03 21.59
C PRO A 37 -10.23 18.73 20.78
N TYR A 38 -9.66 17.64 21.29
CA TYR A 38 -9.71 16.31 20.68
C TYR A 38 -10.83 15.51 21.32
N ASN A 39 -11.91 15.28 20.59
CA ASN A 39 -13.01 14.46 21.06
C ASN A 39 -12.72 12.98 20.77
N ILE A 40 -12.38 12.23 21.82
CA ILE A 40 -12.00 10.81 21.75
C ILE A 40 -13.16 9.92 21.27
N ALA A 41 -14.41 10.36 21.41
CA ALA A 41 -15.58 9.61 20.94
C ALA A 41 -15.77 9.69 19.41
N THR A 42 -15.29 10.77 18.78
CA THR A 42 -15.18 10.89 17.33
C THR A 42 -13.79 10.45 16.94
N GLN A 43 -13.65 9.16 16.64
CA GLN A 43 -12.40 8.58 16.14
C GLN A 43 -12.16 9.02 14.68
N GLU A 44 -12.07 10.33 14.44
CA GLU A 44 -11.61 10.88 13.18
C GLU A 44 -10.13 10.55 13.05
N ARG A 45 -9.85 9.38 12.45
CA ARG A 45 -8.52 9.06 11.96
C ARG A 45 -8.18 10.12 10.92
N ILE A 46 -7.44 11.13 11.34
CA ILE A 46 -6.91 12.17 10.47
C ILE A 46 -5.87 11.49 9.56
N VAL A 47 -6.32 10.95 8.44
CA VAL A 47 -5.44 10.49 7.36
C VAL A 47 -4.99 11.74 6.61
N ARG A 48 -3.98 12.41 7.15
CA ARG A 48 -3.29 13.51 6.47
C ARG A 48 -2.02 12.97 5.84
N GLY A 49 -1.99 13.01 4.52
CA GLY A 49 -0.83 12.64 3.72
C GLY A 49 -1.28 12.26 2.32
N ARG A 50 -0.77 12.98 1.31
CA ARG A 50 -0.85 12.53 -0.07
C ARG A 50 -0.24 11.13 -0.19
N MET A 51 -0.70 10.35 -1.18
CA MET A 51 -0.12 9.04 -1.50
C MET A 51 0.49 9.08 -2.90
N PRO A 52 1.69 9.68 -3.06
CA PRO A 52 2.32 9.81 -4.37
C PRO A 52 2.54 8.47 -5.06
N GLY A 53 2.84 7.41 -4.29
CA GLY A 53 3.00 6.07 -4.84
C GLY A 53 1.70 5.53 -5.46
N LEU A 54 0.55 5.81 -4.85
CA LEU A 54 -0.75 5.43 -5.41
C LEU A 54 -1.09 6.28 -6.65
N GLU A 55 -0.77 7.57 -6.65
CA GLU A 55 -0.89 8.44 -7.83
C GLU A 55 -0.11 7.85 -9.02
N ILE A 56 1.15 7.44 -8.81
CA ILE A 56 2.01 6.82 -9.84
C ILE A 56 1.43 5.48 -10.34
N ILE A 57 0.92 4.64 -9.43
CA ILE A 57 0.28 3.37 -9.81
C ILE A 57 -0.95 3.64 -10.68
N ASN A 58 -1.78 4.61 -10.28
CA ASN A 58 -3.01 4.94 -11.00
C ASN A 58 -2.71 5.55 -12.39
N ASP A 59 -1.69 6.38 -12.53
CA ASP A 59 -1.24 6.90 -13.83
C ASP A 59 -0.72 5.79 -14.75
N ARG A 60 0.04 4.83 -14.19
CA ARG A 60 0.45 3.65 -14.96
C ARG A 60 -0.76 2.82 -15.37
N PHE A 61 -1.70 2.59 -14.46
CA PHE A 61 -2.93 1.86 -14.75
C PHE A 61 -3.73 2.53 -15.86
N ALA A 62 -3.90 3.85 -15.85
CA ALA A 62 -4.62 4.57 -16.90
C ALA A 62 -3.98 4.36 -18.28
N ARG A 63 -2.63 4.40 -18.37
CA ARG A 63 -1.90 4.09 -19.61
C ARG A 63 -2.12 2.66 -20.09
N LEU A 64 -2.08 1.69 -19.18
CA LEU A 64 -2.32 0.27 -19.51
C LEU A 64 -3.78 0.02 -19.92
N LEU A 65 -4.73 0.58 -19.18
CA LEU A 65 -6.16 0.46 -19.44
C LEU A 65 -6.52 1.05 -20.80
N ARG A 66 -5.87 2.14 -21.22
CA ARG A 66 -6.07 2.72 -22.56
C ARG A 66 -5.78 1.72 -23.67
N ILE A 67 -4.67 0.97 -23.55
CA ILE A 67 -4.29 -0.08 -24.49
C ILE A 67 -5.30 -1.25 -24.42
N GLY A 68 -5.67 -1.64 -23.20
CA GLY A 68 -6.68 -2.68 -22.96
C GLY A 68 -8.02 -2.39 -23.62
N ILE A 69 -8.54 -1.19 -23.40
CA ILE A 69 -9.80 -0.72 -23.97
C ILE A 69 -9.73 -0.69 -25.49
N PHE A 70 -8.64 -0.20 -26.07
CA PHE A 70 -8.46 -0.23 -27.52
C PHE A 70 -8.50 -1.65 -28.08
N ASN A 71 -7.84 -2.61 -27.44
CA ASN A 71 -7.87 -4.01 -27.87
C ASN A 71 -9.25 -4.65 -27.70
N PHE A 72 -9.97 -4.26 -26.66
CA PHE A 72 -11.29 -4.78 -26.32
C PHE A 72 -12.40 -4.26 -27.25
N MET A 73 -12.39 -2.97 -27.57
CA MET A 73 -13.45 -2.28 -28.33
C MET A 73 -13.06 -1.87 -29.75
N ARG A 74 -11.76 -1.96 -30.10
CA ARG A 74 -11.21 -1.41 -31.36
C ARG A 74 -11.46 0.09 -31.53
N ARG A 75 -11.61 0.81 -30.41
CA ARG A 75 -11.83 2.27 -30.36
C ARG A 75 -10.86 2.91 -29.38
N THR A 76 -10.25 4.02 -29.79
CA THR A 76 -9.32 4.77 -28.94
C THR A 76 -10.07 5.48 -27.83
N ALA A 77 -9.59 5.33 -26.60
CA ALA A 77 -10.04 6.08 -25.44
C ALA A 77 -8.99 7.11 -25.03
N GLU A 78 -9.45 8.21 -24.46
CA GLU A 78 -8.67 9.10 -23.61
C GLU A 78 -9.02 8.78 -22.16
N ILE A 79 -7.99 8.56 -21.34
CA ILE A 79 -8.17 8.21 -19.93
C ILE A 79 -7.40 9.20 -19.09
N SER A 80 -8.09 9.92 -18.22
CA SER A 80 -7.50 10.84 -17.25
C SER A 80 -7.76 10.36 -15.83
N VAL A 81 -6.78 10.59 -14.95
CA VAL A 81 -6.81 10.18 -13.55
C VAL A 81 -7.04 11.42 -12.70
N SER A 82 -8.04 11.38 -11.83
CA SER A 82 -8.25 12.40 -10.82
C SER A 82 -7.34 12.17 -9.62
N GLN A 83 -7.06 13.23 -8.87
CA GLN A 83 -6.33 13.11 -7.60
C GLN A 83 -6.99 12.10 -6.66
N VAL A 84 -6.15 11.40 -5.90
CA VAL A 84 -6.60 10.47 -4.87
C VAL A 84 -7.30 11.25 -3.76
N LYS A 85 -8.58 10.97 -3.55
CA LYS A 85 -9.38 11.60 -2.49
C LYS A 85 -9.48 10.67 -1.28
N VAL A 86 -9.43 11.27 -0.10
CA VAL A 86 -9.63 10.56 1.17
C VAL A 86 -10.86 11.15 1.84
N LEU A 87 -11.92 10.37 1.94
CA LEU A 87 -13.22 10.82 2.44
C LEU A 87 -13.94 9.73 3.22
N LYS A 88 -15.05 10.08 3.89
CA LYS A 88 -15.89 9.10 4.59
C LYS A 88 -16.65 8.26 3.56
N TYR A 89 -16.83 6.97 3.82
CA TYR A 89 -17.53 6.08 2.90
C TYR A 89 -18.95 6.56 2.57
N SER A 90 -19.68 7.08 3.56
CA SER A 90 -21.01 7.65 3.35
C SER A 90 -21.02 8.85 2.40
N GLU A 91 -19.98 9.67 2.41
CA GLU A 91 -19.82 10.81 1.50
C GLU A 91 -19.56 10.33 0.07
N PHE A 92 -18.72 9.31 -0.11
CA PHE A 92 -18.48 8.69 -1.41
C PHE A 92 -19.78 8.13 -2.00
N THR A 93 -20.53 7.35 -1.23
CA THR A 93 -21.78 6.73 -1.71
C THR A 93 -22.88 7.73 -2.05
N ARG A 94 -22.91 8.90 -1.40
CA ARG A 94 -23.88 9.97 -1.69
C ARG A 94 -23.62 10.68 -3.02
N ASN A 95 -22.36 10.71 -3.45
CA ASN A 95 -21.94 11.38 -4.69
C ASN A 95 -22.07 10.48 -5.93
N LEU A 96 -22.44 9.21 -5.76
CA LEU A 96 -22.62 8.29 -6.87
C LEU A 96 -24.01 8.46 -7.50
N PRO A 97 -24.13 8.38 -8.85
CA PRO A 97 -25.44 8.34 -9.49
C PRO A 97 -26.20 7.08 -9.06
N ILE A 98 -27.52 7.17 -8.97
CA ILE A 98 -28.39 6.05 -8.64
C ILE A 98 -29.38 5.86 -9.80
N PRO A 99 -29.47 4.67 -10.43
CA PRO A 99 -28.68 3.46 -10.17
C PRO A 99 -27.25 3.53 -10.74
N THR A 100 -26.33 2.75 -10.18
CA THR A 100 -24.96 2.60 -10.71
C THR A 100 -24.48 1.16 -10.56
N ASN A 101 -23.45 0.78 -11.32
CA ASN A 101 -22.90 -0.56 -11.24
C ASN A 101 -21.81 -0.65 -10.16
N LEU A 102 -22.10 -1.32 -9.05
CA LEU A 102 -21.22 -1.44 -7.89
C LEU A 102 -20.64 -2.85 -7.80
N ASN A 103 -19.35 -3.01 -8.05
CA ASN A 103 -18.71 -4.33 -7.98
C ASN A 103 -17.87 -4.47 -6.72
N LEU A 104 -18.20 -5.46 -5.89
CA LEU A 104 -17.45 -5.80 -4.69
C LEU A 104 -16.32 -6.76 -5.09
N VAL A 105 -15.10 -6.42 -4.67
CA VAL A 105 -13.87 -7.07 -5.13
C VAL A 105 -12.94 -7.35 -3.96
N HIS A 106 -12.53 -8.59 -3.79
CA HIS A 106 -11.46 -8.95 -2.87
C HIS A 106 -10.09 -8.67 -3.49
N VAL A 107 -9.17 -8.14 -2.69
CA VAL A 107 -7.83 -7.73 -3.15
C VAL A 107 -6.78 -8.50 -2.36
N LYS A 108 -6.35 -9.68 -2.83
CA LYS A 108 -5.35 -10.49 -2.12
C LYS A 108 -3.95 -9.93 -2.35
N PRO A 109 -3.05 -9.92 -1.33
CA PRO A 109 -3.23 -10.44 0.03
C PRO A 109 -3.79 -9.40 1.04
N LEU A 110 -4.29 -8.24 0.58
CA LEU A 110 -4.88 -7.25 1.47
C LEU A 110 -6.20 -7.78 2.04
N ARG A 111 -6.43 -7.55 3.33
CA ARG A 111 -7.65 -8.00 4.01
C ARG A 111 -8.74 -6.95 3.87
N GLY A 112 -9.82 -7.29 3.18
CA GLY A 112 -10.98 -6.43 3.03
C GLY A 112 -11.65 -6.59 1.66
N THR A 113 -12.60 -5.71 1.39
CA THR A 113 -13.31 -5.64 0.11
C THR A 113 -13.18 -4.22 -0.43
N SER A 114 -12.81 -4.12 -1.69
CA SER A 114 -12.80 -2.88 -2.45
C SER A 114 -14.04 -2.79 -3.34
N LEU A 115 -14.34 -1.57 -3.78
CA LEU A 115 -15.51 -1.26 -4.58
C LEU A 115 -15.07 -0.64 -5.91
N PHE A 116 -15.45 -1.29 -7.01
CA PHE A 116 -15.22 -0.83 -8.37
C PHE A 116 -16.56 -0.39 -8.96
N VAL A 117 -16.69 0.90 -9.26
CA VAL A 117 -17.94 1.50 -9.73
C VAL A 117 -17.80 1.94 -11.17
N PHE A 118 -18.63 1.42 -12.05
CA PHE A 118 -18.73 1.91 -13.42
C PHE A 118 -19.93 2.82 -13.55
N ASP A 119 -19.69 4.00 -14.12
CA ASP A 119 -20.77 4.89 -14.54
C ASP A 119 -21.69 4.17 -15.55
N PRO A 120 -23.02 4.27 -15.42
CA PRO A 120 -23.94 3.64 -16.35
C PRO A 120 -23.71 4.04 -17.81
N ASN A 121 -23.34 5.29 -18.09
CA ASN A 121 -23.10 5.74 -19.47
C ASN A 121 -21.90 5.01 -20.07
N LEU A 122 -20.84 4.77 -19.29
CA LEU A 122 -19.70 3.99 -19.72
C LEU A 122 -20.11 2.55 -20.04
N VAL A 123 -20.92 1.92 -19.18
CA VAL A 123 -21.41 0.56 -19.41
C VAL A 123 -22.24 0.48 -20.68
N PHE A 124 -23.26 1.34 -20.83
CA PHE A 124 -24.13 1.32 -22.02
C PHE A 124 -23.36 1.64 -23.30
N PHE A 125 -22.39 2.53 -23.24
CA PHE A 125 -21.52 2.83 -24.38
C PHE A 125 -20.70 1.60 -24.80
N VAL A 126 -20.09 0.90 -23.84
CA VAL A 126 -19.32 -0.33 -24.11
C VAL A 126 -20.24 -1.42 -24.70
N VAL A 127 -21.45 -1.55 -24.16
CA VAL A 127 -22.44 -2.50 -24.69
C VAL A 127 -22.79 -2.16 -26.14
N ASP A 128 -23.20 -0.92 -26.43
CA ASP A 128 -23.57 -0.47 -27.78
C ASP A 128 -22.43 -0.72 -28.78
N ASN A 129 -21.20 -0.36 -28.41
CA ASN A 129 -20.04 -0.55 -29.27
C ASN A 129 -19.75 -2.03 -29.58
N LEU A 130 -19.87 -2.93 -28.60
CA LEU A 130 -19.67 -4.37 -28.81
C LEU A 130 -20.76 -5.01 -29.69
N PHE A 131 -21.94 -4.40 -29.77
CA PHE A 131 -23.02 -4.83 -30.66
C PHE A 131 -23.04 -4.09 -32.01
N GLY A 132 -21.99 -3.32 -32.32
CA GLY A 132 -21.82 -2.65 -33.61
C GLY A 132 -22.41 -1.23 -33.69
N GLY A 133 -22.81 -0.67 -32.56
CA GLY A 133 -23.22 0.73 -32.45
C GLY A 133 -22.05 1.70 -32.60
N ASP A 134 -22.35 2.88 -33.13
CA ASP A 134 -21.38 3.97 -33.30
C ASP A 134 -21.27 4.86 -32.04
N GLY A 135 -22.07 4.59 -31.00
CA GLY A 135 -22.11 5.37 -29.77
C GLY A 135 -22.67 6.78 -29.94
N ARG A 136 -23.35 7.08 -31.06
CA ARG A 136 -23.96 8.40 -31.31
C ARG A 136 -25.24 8.62 -30.51
N PHE A 137 -25.91 7.54 -30.11
CA PHE A 137 -27.13 7.61 -29.33
C PHE A 137 -26.79 7.58 -27.84
N HIS A 138 -27.11 8.67 -27.15
CA HIS A 138 -27.16 8.64 -25.69
C HIS A 138 -28.29 7.68 -25.31
N THR A 139 -27.92 6.47 -24.88
CA THR A 139 -28.87 5.56 -24.26
C THR A 139 -29.33 6.23 -22.98
N ARG A 140 -30.61 6.61 -22.91
CA ARG A 140 -31.17 7.23 -21.71
C ARG A 140 -30.99 6.22 -20.59
N VAL A 141 -30.29 6.60 -19.51
CA VAL A 141 -30.16 5.74 -18.33
C VAL A 141 -31.57 5.63 -17.73
N GLU A 142 -32.30 4.58 -18.06
CA GLU A 142 -33.73 4.43 -17.74
C GLU A 142 -34.02 4.18 -16.26
N GLY A 143 -33.04 4.35 -15.37
CA GLY A 143 -33.19 4.01 -13.95
C GLY A 143 -33.51 2.54 -13.71
N ARG A 144 -33.30 1.67 -14.71
CA ARG A 144 -33.55 0.23 -14.65
C ARG A 144 -32.30 -0.56 -14.28
N ASP A 145 -32.52 -1.77 -13.80
CA ASP A 145 -31.44 -2.73 -13.56
C ASP A 145 -30.79 -3.18 -14.89
N PHE A 146 -29.49 -3.51 -14.82
CA PHE A 146 -28.77 -4.08 -15.95
C PHE A 146 -29.29 -5.50 -16.24
N THR A 147 -29.54 -5.78 -17.52
CA THR A 147 -29.92 -7.11 -17.99
C THR A 147 -28.79 -8.11 -17.82
N ALA A 148 -29.10 -9.41 -17.90
CA ALA A 148 -28.09 -10.47 -17.82
C ALA A 148 -26.99 -10.34 -18.89
N THR A 149 -27.31 -9.81 -20.08
CA THR A 149 -26.33 -9.58 -21.14
C THR A 149 -25.41 -8.40 -20.81
N GLU A 150 -25.99 -7.30 -20.30
CA GLU A 150 -25.24 -6.13 -19.83
C GLU A 150 -24.30 -6.53 -18.68
N GLN A 151 -24.79 -7.30 -17.70
CA GLN A 151 -23.98 -7.84 -16.60
C GLN A 151 -22.79 -8.72 -17.07
N ARG A 152 -22.97 -9.51 -18.13
CA ARG A 152 -21.85 -10.28 -18.72
C ARG A 152 -20.79 -9.37 -19.34
N ILE A 153 -21.20 -8.27 -19.96
CA ILE A 153 -20.28 -7.29 -20.54
C ILE A 153 -19.54 -6.53 -19.44
N ILE A 154 -20.24 -6.14 -18.37
CA ILE A 154 -19.64 -5.57 -17.17
C ILE A 154 -18.58 -6.50 -16.60
N GLY A 155 -18.85 -7.81 -16.47
CA GLY A 155 -17.87 -8.78 -16.01
C GLY A 155 -16.61 -8.86 -16.89
N ARG A 156 -16.76 -8.75 -18.22
CA ARG A 156 -15.61 -8.70 -19.15
C ARG A 156 -14.81 -7.41 -18.99
N LEU A 157 -15.48 -6.27 -18.84
CA LEU A 157 -14.85 -4.97 -18.59
C LEU A 157 -14.11 -4.96 -17.24
N LEU A 158 -14.71 -5.56 -16.21
CA LEU A 158 -14.12 -5.67 -14.88
C LEU A 158 -12.86 -6.55 -14.90
N ASN A 159 -12.87 -7.68 -15.62
CA ASN A 159 -11.68 -8.52 -15.79
C ASN A 159 -10.55 -7.78 -16.53
N LEU A 160 -10.89 -6.98 -17.55
CA LEU A 160 -9.92 -6.12 -18.24
C LEU A 160 -9.28 -5.11 -17.26
N VAL A 161 -10.10 -4.49 -16.42
CA VAL A 161 -9.62 -3.60 -15.35
C VAL A 161 -8.71 -4.35 -14.37
N PHE A 162 -9.08 -5.56 -13.93
CA PHE A 162 -8.26 -6.36 -13.02
C PHE A 162 -6.90 -6.74 -13.60
N GLU A 163 -6.85 -7.14 -14.87
CA GLU A 163 -5.60 -7.51 -15.55
C GLU A 163 -4.60 -6.34 -15.56
N HIS A 164 -5.07 -5.16 -15.97
CA HIS A 164 -4.23 -3.97 -16.06
C HIS A 164 -3.90 -3.37 -14.70
N TYR A 165 -4.84 -3.41 -13.76
CA TYR A 165 -4.61 -2.88 -12.41
C TYR A 165 -3.64 -3.79 -11.62
N THR A 166 -3.79 -5.11 -11.73
CA THR A 166 -2.80 -6.08 -11.23
C THR A 166 -1.41 -5.76 -11.75
N THR A 167 -1.29 -5.52 -13.06
CA THR A 167 -0.01 -5.19 -13.69
C THR A 167 0.56 -3.86 -13.20
N ALA A 168 -0.29 -2.85 -13.01
CA ALA A 168 0.14 -1.56 -12.49
C ALA A 168 0.71 -1.67 -11.06
N TRP A 169 0.09 -2.48 -10.20
CA TRP A 169 0.49 -2.72 -8.82
C TRP A 169 1.79 -3.54 -8.67
N LYS A 170 2.22 -4.30 -9.68
CA LYS A 170 3.38 -5.22 -9.61
C LYS A 170 4.65 -4.59 -9.06
N SER A 171 4.93 -3.30 -9.33
CA SER A 171 6.16 -2.63 -8.86
C SER A 171 6.16 -2.33 -7.37
N VAL A 172 4.99 -2.34 -6.72
CA VAL A 172 4.83 -2.05 -5.29
C VAL A 172 4.56 -3.34 -4.53
N ARG A 173 3.53 -4.06 -4.96
CA ARG A 173 3.14 -5.34 -4.36
C ARG A 173 2.33 -6.16 -5.38
N PRO A 174 2.61 -7.45 -5.55
CA PRO A 174 1.76 -8.31 -6.36
C PRO A 174 0.39 -8.42 -5.69
N LEU A 175 -0.64 -7.87 -6.33
CA LEU A 175 -2.04 -7.97 -5.92
C LEU A 175 -2.82 -8.87 -6.86
N GLN A 176 -3.86 -9.51 -6.35
CA GLN A 176 -4.84 -10.27 -7.14
C GLN A 176 -6.23 -9.76 -6.81
N PHE A 177 -7.02 -9.48 -7.84
CA PHE A 177 -8.38 -8.96 -7.72
C PHE A 177 -9.37 -10.06 -8.07
N GLU A 178 -10.29 -10.34 -7.15
CA GLU A 178 -11.32 -11.37 -7.30
C GLU A 178 -12.70 -10.75 -7.17
N PHE A 179 -13.52 -10.89 -8.21
CA PHE A 179 -14.91 -10.46 -8.19
C PHE A 179 -15.72 -11.28 -7.20
N VAL A 180 -16.49 -10.60 -6.34
CA VAL A 180 -17.37 -11.24 -5.36
C VAL A 180 -18.81 -11.21 -5.86
N ARG A 181 -19.34 -10.02 -6.07
CA ARG A 181 -20.71 -9.79 -6.55
C ARG A 181 -20.88 -8.37 -7.08
N SER A 182 -21.96 -8.15 -7.83
CA SER A 182 -22.37 -6.84 -8.33
C SER A 182 -23.67 -6.42 -7.65
N GLU A 183 -23.76 -5.15 -7.29
CA GLU A 183 -24.91 -4.50 -6.66
C GLU A 183 -25.33 -3.28 -7.51
N MET A 184 -26.60 -2.92 -7.41
CA MET A 184 -27.17 -1.77 -8.14
C MET A 184 -27.48 -0.57 -7.23
N HIS A 185 -27.55 -0.81 -5.93
CA HIS A 185 -27.89 0.18 -4.92
C HIS A 185 -26.78 0.27 -3.87
N THR A 186 -26.40 1.50 -3.52
CA THR A 186 -25.32 1.79 -2.59
C THR A 186 -25.55 1.20 -1.20
N GLN A 187 -26.81 1.04 -0.77
CA GLN A 187 -27.18 0.43 0.51
C GLN A 187 -26.76 -1.05 0.67
N PHE A 188 -26.51 -1.76 -0.44
CA PHE A 188 -26.09 -3.17 -0.42
C PHE A 188 -24.58 -3.36 -0.63
N ALA A 189 -23.86 -2.27 -0.94
CA ALA A 189 -22.43 -2.28 -1.23
C ALA A 189 -21.58 -2.10 0.04
N ASN A 190 -21.82 -2.89 1.10
CA ASN A 190 -21.19 -2.75 2.41
C ASN A 190 -19.70 -3.18 2.42
N VAL A 191 -18.83 -2.40 1.79
CA VAL A 191 -17.37 -2.61 1.79
C VAL A 191 -16.67 -2.00 2.99
N ALA A 192 -17.30 -1.00 3.61
CA ALA A 192 -16.81 -0.26 4.77
C ALA A 192 -18.02 0.25 5.58
N THR A 193 -17.81 0.62 6.84
CA THR A 193 -18.88 1.28 7.60
C THR A 193 -19.08 2.73 7.12
N PRO A 194 -20.28 3.34 7.24
CA PRO A 194 -20.54 4.70 6.75
C PRO A 194 -19.58 5.80 7.24
N ASN A 195 -19.02 5.61 8.44
CA ASN A 195 -18.07 6.53 9.08
C ASN A 195 -16.60 6.17 8.83
N GLU A 196 -16.32 5.02 8.22
CA GLU A 196 -14.96 4.60 7.91
C GLU A 196 -14.38 5.43 6.77
N ILE A 197 -13.08 5.70 6.85
CA ILE A 197 -12.35 6.44 5.84
C ILE A 197 -12.01 5.51 4.67
N VAL A 198 -12.30 5.99 3.46
CA VAL A 198 -12.00 5.31 2.21
C VAL A 198 -11.10 6.19 1.33
N ILE A 199 -10.30 5.51 0.52
CA ILE A 199 -9.47 6.11 -0.51
C ILE A 199 -10.17 5.89 -1.84
N VAL A 200 -10.41 6.97 -2.57
CA VAL A 200 -11.14 6.93 -3.84
C VAL A 200 -10.28 7.52 -4.94
N THR A 201 -10.14 6.79 -6.04
CA THR A 201 -9.58 7.30 -7.29
C THR A 201 -10.65 7.25 -8.37
N GLN A 202 -10.81 8.36 -9.09
CA GLN A 202 -11.71 8.46 -10.24
C GLN A 202 -10.88 8.48 -11.53
N PHE A 203 -11.31 7.67 -12.49
CA PHE A 203 -10.78 7.61 -13.85
C PHE A 203 -11.88 8.09 -14.79
N SER A 204 -11.63 9.16 -15.54
CA SER A 204 -12.53 9.59 -16.61
C SER A 204 -12.09 8.93 -17.91
N ILE A 205 -13.02 8.26 -18.59
CA ILE A 205 -12.78 7.49 -19.80
C ILE A 205 -13.66 8.06 -20.91
N GLU A 206 -13.03 8.66 -21.91
CA GLU A 206 -13.69 9.42 -22.98
C GLU A 206 -13.38 8.81 -24.36
N PHE A 207 -14.38 8.80 -25.23
CA PHE A 207 -14.35 8.26 -26.59
C PHE A 207 -14.79 9.31 -27.61
N GLY A 208 -14.19 10.51 -27.51
CA GLY A 208 -14.65 11.71 -28.21
C GLY A 208 -15.76 12.40 -27.39
N PRO A 209 -16.99 12.54 -27.91
CA PRO A 209 -18.07 13.27 -27.20
C PRO A 209 -18.78 12.45 -26.12
N THR A 210 -18.51 11.14 -26.05
CA THR A 210 -19.17 10.19 -25.14
C THR A 210 -18.15 9.56 -24.21
N GLY A 211 -18.55 9.25 -22.99
CA GLY A 211 -17.66 8.64 -22.03
C GLY A 211 -18.37 8.32 -20.73
N GLY A 212 -17.58 8.07 -19.70
CA GLY A 212 -18.06 7.95 -18.33
C GLY A 212 -16.89 7.76 -17.38
N THR A 213 -17.18 7.39 -16.15
CA THR A 213 -16.18 7.29 -15.09
C THR A 213 -16.09 5.88 -14.52
N LEU A 214 -14.89 5.53 -14.07
CA LEU A 214 -14.61 4.38 -13.23
C LEU A 214 -14.11 4.91 -11.88
N HIS A 215 -14.76 4.52 -10.79
CA HIS A 215 -14.25 4.78 -9.44
C HIS A 215 -13.70 3.51 -8.83
N ILE A 216 -12.50 3.60 -8.29
CA ILE A 216 -11.90 2.56 -7.45
C ILE A 216 -11.88 3.10 -6.03
N CYS A 217 -12.62 2.44 -5.14
CA CYS A 217 -12.76 2.80 -3.74
C CYS A 217 -12.21 1.66 -2.86
N MET A 218 -11.24 1.99 -2.01
CA MET A 218 -10.61 1.04 -1.08
C MET A 218 -10.72 1.57 0.35
N PRO A 219 -11.24 0.77 1.29
CA PRO A 219 -11.14 1.08 2.72
C PRO A 219 -9.70 1.37 3.14
N TYR A 220 -9.49 2.42 3.93
CA TYR A 220 -8.17 2.80 4.40
C TYR A 220 -7.50 1.68 5.19
N SER A 221 -8.28 0.89 5.94
CA SER A 221 -7.84 -0.30 6.67
C SER A 221 -7.13 -1.34 5.80
N MET A 222 -7.45 -1.42 4.50
CA MET A 222 -6.77 -2.29 3.54
C MET A 222 -5.37 -1.76 3.15
N ILE A 223 -5.21 -0.45 3.13
CA ILE A 223 -4.00 0.25 2.65
C ILE A 223 -3.04 0.56 3.80
N GLU A 224 -3.54 0.69 5.04
CA GLU A 224 -2.77 0.94 6.25
C GLU A 224 -1.49 0.08 6.37
N PRO A 225 -1.49 -1.24 6.11
CA PRO A 225 -0.29 -2.07 6.20
C PRO A 225 0.80 -1.78 5.16
N ILE A 226 0.46 -1.10 4.06
CA ILE A 226 1.38 -0.77 2.96
C ILE A 226 1.53 0.75 2.78
N ARG A 227 1.04 1.54 3.74
CA ARG A 227 1.00 3.00 3.67
C ARG A 227 2.39 3.59 3.43
N ASP A 228 3.40 3.15 4.17
CA ASP A 228 4.74 3.74 4.09
C ASP A 228 5.37 3.59 2.70
N VAL A 229 5.10 2.46 2.05
CA VAL A 229 5.55 2.20 0.67
C VAL A 229 4.85 3.12 -0.34
N LEU A 230 3.58 3.44 -0.09
CA LEU A 230 2.77 4.32 -0.95
C LEU A 230 2.98 5.81 -0.67
N SER A 231 3.46 6.16 0.53
CA SER A 231 3.80 7.53 0.93
C SER A 231 5.20 7.93 0.45
N SER A 232 6.11 6.97 0.24
CA SER A 232 7.39 7.24 -0.42
C SER A 232 7.17 7.54 -1.91
N PRO A 233 7.82 8.59 -2.48
CA PRO A 233 7.82 8.78 -3.91
C PRO A 233 8.51 7.59 -4.55
N ILE A 234 7.70 6.70 -5.15
CA ILE A 234 8.19 5.57 -5.92
C ILE A 234 9.07 6.16 -7.02
N GLN A 235 10.39 5.95 -6.94
CA GLN A 235 11.28 6.23 -8.07
C GLN A 235 10.82 5.36 -9.23
N GLY A 236 10.21 6.01 -10.23
CA GLY A 236 9.71 5.37 -11.43
C GLY A 236 10.81 4.53 -12.08
N GLU A 237 10.44 3.32 -12.49
CA GLU A 237 11.17 2.45 -13.42
C GLU A 237 12.58 1.96 -13.01
N ALA A 238 13.13 2.35 -11.86
CA ALA A 238 14.44 1.89 -11.37
C ALA A 238 14.34 0.69 -10.40
N LEU A 239 13.56 -0.33 -10.75
CA LEU A 239 13.48 -1.59 -9.98
C LEU A 239 13.91 -2.80 -10.84
N GLU A 240 14.94 -2.65 -11.67
CA GLU A 240 15.94 -3.70 -11.66
C GLU A 240 16.69 -3.54 -10.35
N VAL A 241 16.63 -4.56 -9.47
CA VAL A 241 17.47 -4.65 -8.28
C VAL A 241 18.88 -4.22 -8.68
N ASP A 242 19.36 -3.10 -8.14
CA ASP A 242 20.66 -2.55 -8.52
C ASP A 242 21.72 -3.61 -8.20
N ARG A 243 22.13 -4.36 -9.23
CA ARG A 243 23.12 -5.44 -9.12
C ARG A 243 24.43 -4.88 -8.59
N ARG A 244 24.69 -3.59 -8.77
CA ARG A 244 25.83 -2.89 -8.19
C ARG A 244 25.66 -2.73 -6.69
N TRP A 245 24.50 -2.30 -6.19
CA TRP A 245 24.24 -2.24 -4.75
C TRP A 245 24.33 -3.60 -4.08
N VAL A 246 23.74 -4.65 -4.68
CA VAL A 246 23.87 -6.03 -4.15
C VAL A 246 25.33 -6.48 -4.12
N ARG A 247 26.11 -6.16 -5.16
CA ARG A 247 27.55 -6.47 -5.20
C ARG A 247 28.33 -5.69 -4.14
N VAL A 248 28.05 -4.40 -3.98
CA VAL A 248 28.70 -3.57 -2.96
C VAL A 248 28.34 -4.06 -1.57
N LEU A 249 27.07 -4.34 -1.29
CA LEU A 249 26.62 -4.88 -0.02
C LEU A 249 27.26 -6.23 0.27
N SER A 250 27.29 -7.14 -0.71
CA SER A 250 27.96 -8.44 -0.55
C SER A 250 29.46 -8.29 -0.26
N GLN A 251 30.12 -7.30 -0.85
CA GLN A 251 31.53 -6.99 -0.57
C GLN A 251 31.71 -6.38 0.83
N GLN A 252 30.83 -5.47 1.23
CA GLN A 252 30.90 -4.81 2.54
C GLN A 252 30.60 -5.78 3.69
N VAL A 253 29.63 -6.70 3.51
CA VAL A 253 29.33 -7.74 4.50
C VAL A 253 30.51 -8.70 4.68
N GLN A 254 31.23 -9.03 3.61
CA GLN A 254 32.45 -9.85 3.69
C GLN A 254 33.63 -9.13 4.35
N ALA A 255 33.65 -7.79 4.32
CA ALA A 255 34.69 -6.96 4.91
C ALA A 255 34.39 -6.52 6.35
N ALA A 256 33.22 -6.87 6.89
CA ALA A 256 32.85 -6.54 8.25
C ALA A 256 33.77 -7.29 9.23
N GLU A 257 34.55 -6.53 10.00
CA GLU A 257 35.34 -7.09 11.09
C GLU A 257 34.41 -7.49 12.23
N VAL A 258 34.59 -8.70 12.74
CA VAL A 258 33.85 -9.22 13.89
C VAL A 258 34.81 -9.62 14.99
N GLU A 259 34.42 -9.35 16.23
CA GLU A 259 35.20 -9.78 17.39
C GLU A 259 34.96 -11.27 17.63
N LEU A 260 36.05 -12.04 17.62
CA LEU A 260 36.05 -13.46 17.92
C LEU A 260 36.48 -13.64 19.38
N SER A 261 35.60 -14.20 20.21
CA SER A 261 35.91 -14.59 21.57
C SER A 261 36.01 -16.10 21.69
N ALA A 262 36.91 -16.61 22.54
CA ALA A 262 37.01 -18.03 22.84
C ALA A 262 37.18 -18.22 24.34
N ASP A 263 36.23 -18.92 24.93
CA ASP A 263 36.26 -19.22 26.36
C ASP A 263 37.21 -20.40 26.59
N LEU A 264 38.26 -20.18 27.38
CA LEU A 264 39.27 -21.22 27.66
C LEU A 264 38.71 -22.32 28.57
N ALA A 265 37.96 -21.94 29.59
CA ALA A 265 37.34 -22.88 30.51
C ALA A 265 36.18 -22.22 31.24
N GLU A 266 35.21 -23.04 31.65
CA GLU A 266 34.11 -22.64 32.52
C GLU A 266 34.26 -23.36 33.86
N ILE A 267 34.18 -22.61 34.96
CA ILE A 267 34.26 -23.18 36.31
C ILE A 267 32.88 -23.08 36.96
N PRO A 268 32.14 -24.17 37.13
CA PRO A 268 30.89 -24.15 37.87
C PRO A 268 31.16 -23.74 39.33
N THR A 269 30.64 -22.59 39.73
CA THR A 269 30.93 -21.96 41.03
C THR A 269 29.65 -21.39 41.63
N THR A 270 29.55 -21.41 42.97
CA THR A 270 28.44 -20.79 43.70
C THR A 270 28.74 -19.32 44.01
N PHE A 271 27.69 -18.51 44.15
CA PHE A 271 27.83 -17.08 44.48
C PHE A 271 28.63 -16.84 45.78
N GLU A 272 28.46 -17.70 46.78
CA GLU A 272 29.22 -17.65 48.03
C GLU A 272 30.72 -17.84 47.82
N LYS A 273 31.14 -18.75 46.92
CA LYS A 273 32.56 -18.94 46.59
C LYS A 273 33.14 -17.68 45.97
N ILE A 274 32.39 -17.00 45.09
CA ILE A 274 32.82 -15.75 44.44
C ILE A 274 33.05 -14.64 45.49
N LEU A 275 32.14 -14.50 46.45
CA LEU A 275 32.26 -13.51 47.54
C LEU A 275 33.48 -13.74 48.43
N ASN A 276 33.91 -14.99 48.57
CA ASN A 276 35.01 -15.38 49.43
C ASN A 276 36.39 -15.42 48.74
N LEU A 277 36.46 -15.17 47.42
CA LEU A 277 37.72 -15.14 46.68
C LEU A 277 38.63 -14.01 47.14
N ARG A 278 39.91 -14.34 47.33
CA ARG A 278 40.96 -13.39 47.71
C ARG A 278 42.14 -13.47 46.76
N ALA A 279 42.89 -12.38 46.67
CA ALA A 279 44.14 -12.36 45.92
C ALA A 279 45.09 -13.43 46.48
N GLY A 280 45.51 -14.36 45.62
CA GLY A 280 46.34 -15.50 45.98
C GLY A 280 45.62 -16.86 45.94
N ASP A 281 44.30 -16.87 45.80
CA ASP A 281 43.55 -18.12 45.64
C ASP A 281 43.86 -18.78 44.29
N VAL A 282 44.06 -20.10 44.31
CA VAL A 282 44.32 -20.91 43.12
C VAL A 282 43.03 -21.53 42.64
N LEU A 283 42.60 -21.17 41.43
CA LEU A 283 41.44 -21.76 40.77
C LEU A 283 41.91 -22.94 39.90
N PRO A 284 41.55 -24.20 40.26
CA PRO A 284 41.85 -25.32 39.39
C PRO A 284 41.04 -25.19 38.10
N LEU A 285 41.74 -25.18 36.97
CA LEU A 285 41.17 -25.09 35.63
C LEU A 285 41.49 -26.39 34.89
N GLU A 286 40.46 -27.13 34.50
CA GLU A 286 40.59 -28.19 33.51
C GLU A 286 40.21 -27.59 32.15
N ILE A 287 41.19 -27.49 31.26
CA ILE A 287 41.00 -26.96 29.92
C ILE A 287 40.89 -28.14 28.98
N ALA A 288 39.81 -28.22 28.21
CA ALA A 288 39.61 -29.25 27.20
C ALA A 288 40.59 -29.08 26.03
N ASP A 289 40.95 -30.16 25.34
CA ASP A 289 41.90 -30.13 24.21
C ASP A 289 41.45 -29.23 23.05
N THR A 290 40.14 -28.99 22.93
CA THR A 290 39.53 -28.04 21.98
C THR A 290 38.64 -27.04 22.71
N ILE A 291 38.59 -25.83 22.19
CA ILE A 291 37.72 -24.74 22.67
C ILE A 291 36.88 -24.19 21.51
N THR A 292 35.69 -23.71 21.83
CA THR A 292 34.77 -23.14 20.85
C THR A 292 34.95 -21.63 20.78
N ALA A 293 35.24 -21.10 19.60
CA ALA A 293 35.23 -19.68 19.37
C ALA A 293 33.85 -19.22 18.88
N LYS A 294 33.42 -18.08 19.42
CA LYS A 294 32.09 -17.51 19.26
C LYS A 294 32.21 -16.11 18.66
N VAL A 295 31.20 -15.71 17.89
CA VAL A 295 30.98 -14.32 17.46
C VAL A 295 29.63 -13.91 18.04
N ASP A 296 29.63 -12.90 18.90
CA ASP A 296 28.42 -12.43 19.60
C ASP A 296 27.62 -13.57 20.29
N GLY A 297 28.35 -14.49 20.93
CA GLY A 297 27.77 -15.64 21.63
C GLY A 297 27.39 -16.84 20.73
N VAL A 298 27.43 -16.69 19.40
CA VAL A 298 27.11 -17.79 18.47
C VAL A 298 28.38 -18.60 18.17
N PRO A 299 28.39 -19.93 18.39
CA PRO A 299 29.54 -20.77 18.11
C PRO A 299 29.79 -20.87 16.60
N VAL A 300 31.01 -20.53 16.17
CA VAL A 300 31.39 -20.47 14.75
C VAL A 300 32.50 -21.45 14.37
N MET A 301 33.39 -21.79 15.31
CA MET A 301 34.51 -22.68 15.03
C MET A 301 35.00 -23.43 16.26
N GLU A 302 35.50 -24.63 16.04
CA GLU A 302 36.21 -25.44 17.03
C GLU A 302 37.72 -25.30 16.78
N CYS A 303 38.45 -24.92 17.83
CA CYS A 303 39.84 -24.51 17.77
C CYS A 303 40.69 -25.26 18.80
N GLY A 304 41.92 -25.59 18.43
CA GLY A 304 42.97 -25.82 19.43
C GLY A 304 43.56 -24.49 19.88
N TYR A 305 44.02 -24.38 21.12
CA TYR A 305 44.67 -23.18 21.64
C TYR A 305 46.18 -23.43 21.82
N GLY A 306 46.98 -22.37 21.73
CA GLY A 306 48.43 -22.45 21.88
C GLY A 306 49.13 -21.11 21.76
N ILE A 307 50.45 -21.14 21.57
CA ILE A 307 51.27 -19.95 21.38
C ILE A 307 51.93 -20.02 20.00
N PHE A 308 51.76 -18.97 19.21
CA PHE A 308 52.42 -18.79 17.91
C PHE A 308 53.13 -17.44 17.89
N ASN A 309 54.44 -17.43 17.58
CA ASN A 309 55.28 -16.23 17.60
C ASN A 309 55.19 -15.42 18.92
N GLY A 310 55.04 -16.11 20.05
CA GLY A 310 54.94 -15.47 21.37
C GLY A 310 53.58 -14.84 21.70
N GLN A 311 52.56 -15.02 20.85
CA GLN A 311 51.20 -14.58 21.09
C GLN A 311 50.26 -15.78 21.24
N TYR A 312 49.21 -15.64 22.06
CA TYR A 312 48.15 -16.64 22.14
C TYR A 312 47.45 -16.75 20.78
N ALA A 313 47.27 -17.97 20.31
CA ALA A 313 46.73 -18.25 18.99
C ALA A 313 45.73 -19.40 19.05
N LEU A 314 44.73 -19.32 18.19
CA LEU A 314 43.75 -20.37 17.95
C LEU A 314 44.04 -21.05 16.62
N ARG A 315 44.21 -22.37 16.63
CA ARG A 315 44.32 -23.18 15.43
C ARG A 315 42.95 -23.74 15.09
N VAL A 316 42.35 -23.23 14.02
CA VAL A 316 41.05 -23.69 13.50
C VAL A 316 41.16 -25.18 13.14
N GLN A 317 40.32 -26.01 13.74
CA GLN A 317 40.20 -27.43 13.41
C GLN A 317 38.97 -27.68 12.54
N LYS A 318 37.84 -27.06 12.90
CA LYS A 318 36.56 -27.25 12.22
C LYS A 318 35.73 -25.96 12.24
N MET A 319 35.09 -25.65 11.12
CA MET A 319 34.07 -24.60 11.05
C MET A 319 32.71 -25.21 11.39
N ILE A 320 31.95 -24.51 12.24
CA ILE A 320 30.60 -24.90 12.64
C ILE A 320 29.62 -24.21 11.68
N SER A 321 28.83 -24.99 10.94
CA SER A 321 27.80 -24.44 10.05
C SER A 321 26.52 -24.17 10.82
N ALA A 322 25.75 -23.16 10.43
CA ALA A 322 24.45 -22.84 11.04
C ALA A 322 23.46 -24.03 11.04
N SER A 323 23.61 -24.98 10.12
CA SER A 323 22.84 -26.22 10.06
C SER A 323 23.18 -27.24 11.16
N ASP A 324 24.39 -27.16 11.74
CA ASP A 324 24.82 -28.02 12.83
C ASP A 324 24.34 -27.50 14.19
N THR A 325 24.27 -26.18 14.37
CA THR A 325 23.79 -25.53 15.62
C THR A 325 22.32 -25.85 15.93
N MET A 326 21.49 -26.14 14.93
CA MET A 326 20.07 -26.48 15.13
C MET A 326 19.84 -27.91 15.65
N LYS A 327 20.85 -28.79 15.68
CA LYS A 327 20.69 -30.17 16.16
C LYS A 327 20.90 -30.33 17.67
N GLU A 328 21.58 -29.41 18.32
CA GLU A 328 21.89 -29.50 19.75
C GLU A 328 20.86 -28.78 20.65
N GLY A 329 20.01 -27.92 20.09
CA GLY A 329 18.93 -27.22 20.81
C GLY A 329 17.66 -28.05 21.05
N GLY A 330 17.80 -29.34 21.36
CA GLY A 330 16.69 -30.18 21.80
C GLY A 330 16.10 -29.64 23.10
N TYR A 331 14.81 -29.30 23.09
CA TYR A 331 14.05 -28.91 24.26
C TYR A 331 14.22 -29.93 25.40
N GLU A 332 14.82 -29.50 26.51
CA GLU A 332 14.48 -29.97 27.86
C GLU A 332 13.68 -28.89 28.58
#